data_AF-A0A1M3ITW4-F1
#
_entry.id   AF-A0A1M3ITW4-F1
#
_cell.length_a   1.000
_cell.length_b   1.000
_cell.length_c   1.000
_cell.angle_alpha   90.00
_cell.angle_beta   90.00
_cell.angle_gamma   90.00
#
_symmetry.space_group_name_H-M   'P 1'
#
loop_
_entity.id
_entity.type
_entity.pdbx_description
1 polymer ?
#
loop_
_entity_poly.entity_id
_entity_poly.type
_entity_poly.pdbx_seq_one_letter_code
_entity_poly.pdbx_strand_id
1 'polypeptide(L)'
;MKKNNFLVLALFSIIVVATTGCSQTKKSLGLERERPDEFTVLDHPPLSMPPGIGLKPPHSKEAGISIQNTQVQAKELLKTSSSQEIQNFNTSPIEKDLLRGAKTEDTHPGIRETVNQEAKVSKPGEKAIKKIIFWEVKPAGDVIDPQEEYKKLHNKDAPGPLN
;
A
#
# COMPACT_ATOMS: atom_id res chain seq x y z
N MET A 1 69.27 -64.47 -2.84
CA MET A 1 68.69 -63.57 -1.81
C MET A 1 68.96 -62.07 -2.07
N LYS A 2 70.09 -61.65 -2.65
CA LYS A 2 70.39 -60.22 -2.89
C LYS A 2 69.50 -59.52 -3.94
N LYS A 3 69.02 -60.22 -4.97
CA LYS A 3 68.17 -59.64 -6.03
C LYS A 3 66.78 -59.20 -5.54
N ASN A 4 66.16 -59.98 -4.64
CA ASN A 4 64.86 -59.62 -4.04
C ASN A 4 64.98 -58.39 -3.12
N ASN A 5 66.07 -58.28 -2.35
CA ASN A 5 66.28 -57.11 -1.50
C ASN A 5 66.55 -55.84 -2.31
N PHE A 6 67.26 -55.93 -3.44
CA PHE A 6 67.47 -54.82 -4.35
C PHE A 6 66.17 -54.38 -5.04
N LEU A 7 65.32 -55.33 -5.44
CA LEU A 7 63.99 -55.04 -6.02
C LEU A 7 63.07 -54.37 -4.99
N VAL A 8 63.05 -54.85 -3.75
CA VAL A 8 62.28 -54.24 -2.65
C VAL A 8 62.76 -52.81 -2.36
N LEU A 9 64.08 -52.58 -2.36
CA LEU A 9 64.64 -51.24 -2.14
C LEU A 9 64.29 -50.28 -3.30
N ALA A 10 64.33 -50.76 -4.54
CA ALA A 10 63.94 -50.00 -5.72
C ALA A 10 62.45 -49.66 -5.70
N LEU A 11 61.59 -50.61 -5.32
CA LEU A 11 60.15 -50.40 -5.18
C LEU A 11 59.83 -49.39 -4.07
N PHE A 12 60.54 -49.45 -2.95
CA PHE A 12 60.39 -48.51 -1.85
C PHE A 12 60.80 -47.09 -2.26
N SER A 13 61.90 -46.94 -3.01
CA SER A 13 62.36 -45.66 -3.56
C SER A 13 61.32 -45.02 -4.48
N ILE A 14 60.69 -45.81 -5.37
CA ILE A 14 59.64 -45.35 -6.28
C ILE A 14 58.42 -44.85 -5.50
N ILE A 15 58.00 -45.57 -4.46
CA ILE A 15 56.86 -45.17 -3.62
C ILE A 15 57.14 -43.86 -2.90
N VAL A 16 58.36 -43.67 -2.36
CA VAL A 16 58.74 -42.42 -1.69
C VAL A 16 58.64 -41.24 -2.65
N VAL A 17 59.18 -41.36 -3.87
CA VAL A 17 59.13 -40.29 -4.89
C VAL A 17 57.70 -40.01 -5.35
N ALA A 18 56.83 -41.01 -5.43
CA ALA A 18 55.43 -40.82 -5.83
C ALA A 18 54.61 -40.01 -4.81
N THR A 19 54.99 -40.02 -3.53
CA THR A 19 54.23 -39.34 -2.46
C THR A 19 54.59 -37.86 -2.26
N THR A 20 55.72 -37.37 -2.81
CA THR A 20 56.19 -35.99 -2.58
C THR A 20 55.34 -34.91 -3.27
N GLY A 21 54.44 -35.28 -4.19
CA GLY A 21 53.59 -34.35 -4.94
C GLY A 21 52.19 -34.13 -4.38
N CYS A 22 51.78 -34.85 -3.34
CA CYS A 22 50.38 -34.87 -2.88
C CYS A 22 49.93 -33.57 -2.18
N SER A 23 50.86 -32.74 -1.69
CA SER A 23 50.55 -31.44 -1.10
C SER A 23 50.16 -30.39 -2.15
N GLN A 24 50.88 -30.36 -3.28
CA GLN A 24 50.67 -29.39 -4.35
C GLN A 24 49.33 -29.62 -5.09
N THR A 25 48.94 -30.88 -5.27
CA THR A 25 47.65 -31.22 -5.92
C THR A 25 46.46 -30.77 -5.07
N LYS A 26 46.56 -30.84 -3.74
CA LYS A 26 45.50 -30.40 -2.83
C LYS A 26 45.21 -28.89 -2.96
N LYS A 27 46.25 -28.08 -3.15
CA LYS A 27 46.14 -26.64 -3.42
C LYS A 27 45.58 -26.36 -4.82
N SER A 28 46.07 -27.06 -5.84
CA SER A 28 45.57 -26.90 -7.22
C SER A 28 44.13 -27.37 -7.43
N LEU A 29 43.66 -28.33 -6.64
CA LEU A 29 42.29 -28.84 -6.66
C LEU A 29 41.33 -28.00 -5.80
N GLY A 30 41.82 -26.95 -5.13
CA GLY A 30 41.00 -26.08 -4.27
C GLY A 30 40.49 -26.76 -2.99
N LEU A 31 41.08 -27.89 -2.59
CA LEU A 31 40.76 -28.60 -1.35
C LEU A 31 41.41 -27.96 -0.12
N GLU A 32 42.28 -26.98 -0.33
CA GLU A 32 42.89 -26.17 0.71
C GLU A 32 42.19 -24.81 0.80
N ARG A 33 41.75 -24.44 2.02
CA ARG A 33 41.04 -23.19 2.27
C ARG A 33 42.04 -22.07 2.50
N GLU A 34 42.32 -21.28 1.46
CA GLU A 34 43.02 -20.01 1.58
C GLU A 34 42.06 -19.00 2.22
N ARG A 35 42.33 -18.57 3.45
CA ARG A 35 41.59 -17.49 4.11
C ARG A 35 42.15 -16.18 3.55
N PRO A 36 41.37 -15.35 2.86
CA PRO A 36 41.80 -14.00 2.50
C PRO A 36 42.17 -13.24 3.77
N ASP A 37 43.18 -12.37 3.68
CA ASP A 37 43.57 -11.51 4.78
C ASP A 37 42.43 -10.52 5.09
N GLU A 38 41.78 -10.75 6.24
CA GLU A 38 40.65 -9.94 6.72
C GLU A 38 41.06 -8.53 7.15
N PHE A 39 42.36 -8.23 7.18
CA PHE A 39 42.90 -6.90 7.50
C PHE A 39 43.43 -6.15 6.27
N THR A 40 43.40 -6.76 5.08
CA THR A 40 43.76 -6.05 3.86
C THR A 40 42.64 -5.08 3.47
N VAL A 41 42.90 -3.78 3.66
CA VAL A 41 42.02 -2.70 3.19
C VAL A 41 42.39 -2.39 1.73
N LEU A 42 41.42 -2.56 0.83
CA LEU A 42 41.55 -2.12 -0.56
C LEU A 42 41.03 -0.68 -0.66
N ASP A 43 41.87 0.23 -1.16
CA ASP A 43 41.46 1.60 -1.44
C ASP A 43 40.49 1.61 -2.62
N HIS A 44 39.23 2.01 -2.36
CA HIS A 44 38.26 2.28 -3.41
C HIS A 44 38.39 3.73 -3.88
N PRO A 45 38.18 4.02 -5.18
CA PRO A 45 38.12 5.41 -5.64
C PRO A 45 37.04 6.18 -4.85
N PRO A 46 37.26 7.47 -4.55
CA PRO A 46 36.26 8.27 -3.86
C PRO A 46 34.98 8.31 -4.69
N LEU A 47 33.82 8.20 -4.02
CA LEU A 47 32.52 8.39 -4.66
C LEU A 47 32.42 9.84 -5.14
N SER A 48 32.34 10.03 -6.46
CA SER A 48 32.01 11.35 -7.02
C SER A 48 30.52 11.60 -6.81
N MET A 49 30.21 12.69 -6.12
CA MET A 49 28.83 13.17 -6.07
C MET A 49 28.44 13.61 -7.49
N PRO A 50 27.36 13.07 -8.07
CA PRO A 50 26.91 13.54 -9.37
C PRO A 50 26.58 15.05 -9.30
N PRO A 51 26.98 15.85 -10.30
CA PRO A 51 26.65 17.26 -10.32
C PRO A 51 25.14 17.43 -10.45
N GLY A 52 24.53 17.97 -9.40
CA GLY A 52 23.15 18.47 -9.45
C GLY A 52 22.08 17.44 -9.05
N ILE A 53 21.96 17.16 -7.76
CA ILE A 53 20.64 17.30 -7.17
C ILE A 53 20.49 18.77 -6.82
N GLY A 54 20.04 19.55 -7.80
CA GLY A 54 19.58 20.93 -7.62
C GLY A 54 18.32 20.93 -6.77
N LEU A 55 18.43 20.47 -5.53
CA LEU A 55 17.40 20.67 -4.52
C LEU A 55 17.19 22.17 -4.45
N LYS A 56 15.95 22.60 -4.68
CA LYS A 56 15.58 24.00 -4.50
C LYS A 56 16.02 24.38 -3.08
N PRO A 57 16.86 25.43 -2.91
CA PRO A 57 17.27 25.86 -1.58
C PRO A 57 16.02 26.03 -0.72
N PRO A 58 15.97 25.46 0.51
CA PRO A 58 14.81 25.64 1.36
C PRO A 58 14.59 27.13 1.55
N HIS A 59 13.37 27.61 1.28
CA HIS A 59 13.04 29.01 1.47
C HIS A 59 13.12 29.32 2.97
N SER A 60 14.21 29.97 3.39
CA SER A 60 14.47 30.36 4.79
C SER A 60 13.61 31.56 5.25
N LYS A 61 12.46 31.82 4.60
CA LYS A 61 11.65 33.02 4.85
C LYS A 61 10.14 32.81 4.89
N GLU A 62 9.64 31.58 4.94
CA GLU A 62 8.31 31.39 5.49
C GLU A 62 8.42 31.41 7.02
N ALA A 63 7.97 32.52 7.61
CA ALA A 63 7.57 32.57 9.01
C ALA A 63 6.81 31.28 9.32
N GLY A 64 7.25 30.59 10.38
CA GLY A 64 6.87 29.21 10.68
C GLY A 64 5.41 28.94 10.38
N ILE A 65 5.15 27.80 9.71
CA ILE A 65 3.80 27.28 9.49
C ILE A 65 3.10 27.32 10.85
N SER A 66 2.24 28.32 11.05
CA SER A 66 1.35 28.32 12.20
C SER A 66 0.57 27.02 12.06
N ILE A 67 0.64 26.17 13.09
CA ILE A 67 -0.19 24.97 13.19
C ILE A 67 -1.63 25.48 13.39
N GLN A 68 -2.22 26.01 12.34
CA GLN A 68 -3.65 26.17 12.27
C GLN A 68 -4.20 24.78 12.00
N ASN A 69 -5.24 24.42 12.74
CA ASN A 69 -5.93 23.15 12.56
C ASN A 69 -6.33 23.05 11.08
N THR A 70 -5.65 22.17 10.34
CA THR A 70 -5.82 22.00 8.90
C THR A 70 -7.26 21.71 8.52
N GLN A 71 -8.03 21.12 9.44
CA GLN A 71 -9.46 20.87 9.27
C GLN A 71 -10.29 22.15 9.29
N VAL A 72 -9.93 23.13 10.13
CA VAL A 72 -10.61 24.43 10.21
C VAL A 72 -10.34 25.23 8.94
N GLN A 73 -9.08 25.26 8.50
CA GLN A 73 -8.68 25.93 7.27
C GLN A 73 -9.31 25.28 6.03
N ALA A 74 -9.33 23.94 5.95
CA ALA A 74 -10.01 23.22 4.87
C ALA A 74 -11.52 23.50 4.86
N LYS A 75 -12.17 23.53 6.03
CA LYS A 75 -13.60 23.82 6.14
C LYS A 75 -13.95 25.24 5.69
N GLU A 76 -13.07 26.21 5.95
CA GLU A 76 -13.25 27.60 5.54
C GLU A 76 -13.04 27.78 4.02
N LEU A 77 -12.02 27.15 3.44
CA LEU A 77 -11.80 27.11 1.99
C LEU A 77 -12.99 26.49 1.25
N LEU A 78 -13.51 25.35 1.73
CA LEU A 78 -14.67 24.68 1.14
C LEU A 78 -15.95 25.52 1.21
N LYS A 79 -16.12 26.34 2.26
CA LYS A 79 -17.24 27.27 2.39
C LYS A 79 -17.15 28.42 1.38
N THR A 80 -15.94 28.93 1.13
CA THR A 80 -15.70 30.01 0.17
C THR A 80 -15.86 29.55 -1.28
N SER A 81 -15.60 28.27 -1.60
CA SER A 81 -15.74 27.75 -2.98
C SER A 81 -17.17 27.51 -3.45
N SER A 82 -18.19 27.76 -2.62
CA SER A 82 -19.59 27.51 -2.98
C SER A 82 -20.22 28.60 -3.85
N SER A 83 -19.60 29.77 -4.00
CA SER A 83 -20.17 30.88 -4.77
C SER A 83 -19.04 31.81 -5.24
N GLN A 84 -19.03 32.11 -6.53
CA GLN A 84 -18.04 32.91 -7.25
C GLN A 84 -16.75 32.19 -7.67
N GLU A 85 -16.76 31.82 -8.96
CA GLU A 85 -15.70 32.11 -9.91
C GLU A 85 -14.31 31.57 -9.56
N ILE A 86 -14.04 30.35 -10.05
CA ILE A 86 -12.68 29.78 -10.19
C ILE A 86 -11.95 30.60 -11.26
N GLN A 87 -11.57 31.83 -10.95
CA GLN A 87 -10.61 32.58 -11.74
C GLN A 87 -9.41 32.88 -10.85
N ASN A 88 -8.28 32.29 -11.25
CA ASN A 88 -6.94 32.57 -10.77
C ASN A 88 -6.60 32.05 -9.36
N PHE A 89 -6.58 30.72 -9.22
CA PHE A 89 -5.56 30.13 -8.36
C PHE A 89 -4.20 30.43 -9.01
N ASN A 90 -3.26 30.96 -8.23
CA ASN A 90 -1.83 30.96 -8.59
C ASN A 90 -1.33 29.51 -8.55
N THR A 91 -1.84 28.68 -9.47
CA THR A 91 -1.52 27.27 -9.58
C THR A 91 -0.05 27.16 -9.93
N SER A 92 0.70 26.52 -9.04
CA SER A 92 2.12 26.25 -9.26
C SER A 92 2.31 25.46 -10.56
N PRO A 93 3.47 25.57 -11.22
CA PRO A 93 3.72 24.82 -12.46
C PRO A 93 3.48 23.31 -12.32
N ILE A 94 3.77 22.75 -11.14
CA ILE A 94 3.59 21.33 -10.83
C ILE A 94 2.11 20.96 -10.76
N GLU A 95 1.28 21.79 -10.13
CA GLU A 95 -0.16 21.55 -10.05
C GLU A 95 -0.80 21.61 -11.45
N LYS A 96 -0.33 22.47 -12.34
CA LYS A 96 -0.79 22.49 -13.75
C LYS A 96 -0.43 21.21 -14.48
N ASP A 97 0.76 20.67 -14.25
CA ASP A 97 1.20 19.40 -14.85
C ASP A 97 0.41 18.19 -14.31
N LEU A 98 0.11 18.17 -13.01
CA LEU A 98 -0.74 17.16 -12.40
C LEU A 98 -2.18 17.20 -12.94
N LEU A 99 -2.75 18.40 -13.09
CA LEU A 99 -4.10 18.59 -13.65
C LEU A 99 -4.16 18.15 -15.11
N ARG A 100 -3.13 18.47 -15.90
CA ARG A 100 -2.99 17.99 -17.29
C ARG A 100 -2.88 16.46 -17.35
N GLY A 101 -2.10 15.85 -16.46
CA GLY A 101 -2.01 14.40 -16.33
C GLY A 101 -3.33 13.74 -15.91
N ALA A 102 -4.10 14.41 -15.06
CA ALA A 102 -5.42 13.99 -14.62
C ALA A 102 -6.53 14.23 -15.66
N LYS A 103 -6.21 14.81 -16.83
CA LYS A 103 -7.15 15.10 -17.92
C LYS A 103 -8.41 15.82 -17.45
N THR A 104 -8.27 16.75 -16.51
CA THR A 104 -9.41 17.50 -15.95
C THR A 104 -10.02 18.51 -16.92
N GLU A 105 -9.40 18.70 -18.09
CA GLU A 105 -9.86 19.58 -19.16
C GLU A 105 -11.20 19.12 -19.76
N ASP A 106 -11.50 17.81 -19.71
CA ASP A 106 -12.76 17.21 -20.20
C ASP A 106 -13.89 17.20 -19.15
N THR A 107 -13.82 18.06 -18.13
CA THR A 107 -14.88 18.11 -17.11
C THR A 107 -16.17 18.62 -17.72
N HIS A 108 -17.16 17.73 -17.88
CA HIS A 108 -18.51 18.11 -18.32
C HIS A 108 -19.12 19.10 -17.30
N PRO A 109 -19.43 20.35 -17.71
CA PRO A 109 -20.09 21.29 -16.83
C PRO A 109 -21.45 20.70 -16.44
N GLY A 110 -21.73 20.63 -15.14
CA GLY A 110 -23.00 20.09 -14.65
C GLY A 110 -23.10 18.56 -14.61
N ILE A 111 -22.00 17.80 -14.62
CA ILE A 111 -22.01 16.32 -14.50
C ILE A 111 -22.88 15.80 -13.34
N ARG A 112 -23.03 16.58 -12.25
CA ARG A 112 -23.92 16.24 -11.14
C ARG A 112 -25.39 16.18 -11.56
N GLU A 113 -25.83 17.09 -12.43
CA GLU A 113 -27.20 17.08 -12.94
C GLU A 113 -27.41 15.88 -13.87
N THR A 114 -26.48 15.61 -14.79
CA THR A 114 -26.54 14.44 -15.68
C THR A 114 -26.60 13.14 -14.89
N VAL A 115 -25.69 12.93 -13.94
CA VAL A 115 -25.69 11.72 -13.09
C VAL A 115 -26.98 11.61 -12.28
N ASN A 116 -27.50 12.72 -11.76
CA ASN A 116 -28.76 12.72 -11.03
C ASN A 116 -29.96 12.37 -11.93
N GLN A 117 -29.96 12.83 -13.18
CA GLN A 117 -30.99 12.48 -14.17
C GLN A 117 -30.92 11.00 -14.56
N GLU A 118 -29.72 10.48 -14.85
CA GLU A 118 -29.49 9.06 -15.12
C GLU A 118 -29.90 8.18 -13.94
N ALA A 119 -29.53 8.58 -12.72
CA ALA A 119 -29.91 7.88 -11.50
C ALA A 119 -31.42 7.89 -11.24
N LYS A 120 -32.15 8.95 -11.64
CA LYS A 120 -33.62 8.98 -11.56
C LYS A 120 -34.26 7.96 -12.51
N VAL A 121 -33.74 7.83 -13.73
CA VAL A 121 -34.22 6.87 -14.73
C VAL A 121 -33.91 5.42 -14.33
N SER A 122 -32.79 5.19 -13.64
CA SER A 122 -32.33 3.86 -13.23
C SER A 122 -33.03 3.31 -11.97
N LYS A 123 -33.80 4.11 -11.22
CA LYS A 123 -34.57 3.59 -10.09
C LYS A 123 -35.63 2.62 -10.60
N PRO A 124 -35.64 1.32 -10.19
CA PRO A 124 -36.78 0.47 -10.45
C PRO A 124 -38.01 1.20 -9.90
N GLY A 125 -39.00 1.42 -10.76
CA GLY A 125 -40.15 2.27 -10.43
C GLY A 125 -40.73 1.86 -9.08
N GLU A 126 -41.12 2.82 -8.26
CA GLU A 126 -41.61 2.58 -6.88
C GLU A 126 -42.64 1.44 -6.80
N LYS A 127 -43.45 1.26 -7.86
CA LYS A 127 -44.39 0.14 -8.03
C LYS A 127 -43.73 -1.23 -8.09
N ALA A 128 -42.59 -1.37 -8.78
CA ALA A 128 -41.84 -2.62 -8.86
C ALA A 128 -41.19 -2.98 -7.52
N ILE A 129 -40.57 -2.00 -6.84
CA ILE A 129 -40.03 -2.18 -5.49
C ILE A 129 -41.16 -2.56 -4.52
N LYS A 130 -42.29 -1.84 -4.54
CA LYS A 130 -43.45 -2.12 -3.70
C LYS A 130 -44.02 -3.51 -3.95
N LYS A 131 -44.05 -3.97 -5.20
CA LYS A 131 -44.48 -5.33 -5.55
C LYS A 131 -43.56 -6.42 -5.01
N ILE A 132 -42.25 -6.15 -4.89
CA ILE A 132 -41.28 -7.09 -4.30
C ILE A 132 -41.37 -7.07 -2.77
N ILE A 133 -41.43 -5.88 -2.15
CA ILE A 133 -41.50 -5.75 -0.68
C ILE A 133 -42.83 -6.30 -0.14
N PHE A 134 -43.94 -6.02 -0.83
CA PHE A 134 -45.28 -6.47 -0.47
C PHE A 134 -45.76 -7.57 -1.41
N TRP A 135 -44.86 -8.46 -1.83
CA TRP A 135 -45.19 -9.59 -2.72
C TRP A 135 -46.19 -10.55 -2.08
N GLU A 136 -46.23 -10.58 -0.75
CA GLU A 136 -47.17 -11.34 0.05
C GLU A 136 -48.28 -10.44 0.59
N VAL A 137 -49.53 -10.80 0.31
CA VAL A 137 -50.70 -10.13 0.85
C VAL A 137 -50.81 -10.52 2.32
N LYS A 138 -50.38 -9.63 3.22
CA LYS A 138 -50.63 -9.83 4.65
C LYS A 138 -52.15 -9.91 4.87
N PRO A 139 -52.66 -10.91 5.61
CA PRO A 139 -54.06 -10.94 5.98
C PRO A 139 -54.41 -9.65 6.72
N ALA A 140 -55.63 -9.15 6.55
CA ALA A 140 -56.12 -8.02 7.31
C ALA A 140 -55.84 -8.29 8.80
N GLY A 141 -55.11 -7.38 9.44
CA GLY A 141 -54.79 -7.51 10.85
C GLY A 141 -56.08 -7.58 11.66
N ASP A 142 -56.02 -8.30 12.79
CA ASP A 142 -57.17 -8.38 13.69
C ASP A 142 -57.49 -6.97 14.22
N VAL A 143 -58.78 -6.63 14.28
CA VAL A 143 -59.20 -5.31 14.76
C VAL A 143 -59.09 -5.32 16.27
N ILE A 144 -57.97 -4.84 16.79
CA ILE A 144 -57.70 -4.75 18.22
C ILE A 144 -58.45 -3.54 18.78
N ASP A 145 -59.28 -3.75 19.81
CA ASP A 145 -59.88 -2.65 20.57
C ASP A 145 -58.79 -1.92 21.39
N PRO A 146 -58.55 -0.62 21.14
CA PRO A 146 -57.52 0.14 21.86
C PRO A 146 -57.72 0.14 23.37
N GLN A 147 -58.97 0.12 23.85
CA GLN A 147 -59.29 0.17 25.27
C GLN A 147 -59.02 -1.17 25.97
N GLU A 148 -59.30 -2.30 25.31
CA GLU A 148 -59.02 -3.62 25.86
C GLU A 148 -57.52 -3.94 25.84
N GLU A 149 -56.80 -3.61 24.77
CA GLU A 149 -55.35 -3.82 24.69
C GLU A 149 -54.61 -2.92 25.70
N TYR A 150 -55.07 -1.67 25.89
CA TYR A 150 -54.53 -0.79 26.93
C TYR A 150 -54.64 -1.42 28.33
N LYS A 151 -55.81 -1.97 28.67
CA LYS A 151 -56.03 -2.64 29.96
C LYS A 151 -55.14 -3.87 30.14
N LYS A 152 -54.94 -4.66 29.06
CA LYS A 152 -54.07 -5.83 29.05
C LYS A 152 -52.61 -5.47 29.29
N LEU A 153 -52.10 -4.43 28.64
CA LEU A 153 -50.73 -3.95 28.80
C LEU A 153 -50.45 -3.36 30.20
N HIS A 154 -51.47 -2.80 30.84
CA HIS A 154 -51.36 -2.18 32.17
C HIS A 154 -51.76 -3.10 33.32
N ASN A 155 -52.12 -4.36 33.04
CA ASN A 155 -52.29 -5.35 34.08
C ASN A 155 -50.91 -5.73 34.66
N LYS A 156 -50.81 -5.88 35.99
CA LYS A 156 -49.54 -6.08 36.71
C LYS A 156 -48.81 -7.39 36.38
N ASP A 157 -49.51 -8.32 35.71
CA ASP A 157 -48.98 -9.60 35.26
C ASP A 157 -48.47 -9.57 33.81
N ALA A 158 -48.50 -8.41 33.14
CA ALA A 158 -47.94 -8.27 31.80
C ALA A 158 -46.40 -8.36 31.89
N PRO A 159 -45.74 -9.21 31.07
CA PRO A 159 -44.28 -9.21 31.00
C PRO A 159 -43.83 -7.81 30.59
N GLY A 160 -43.09 -7.14 31.48
CA GLY A 160 -42.49 -5.84 31.20
C GLY A 160 -41.60 -5.89 29.96
N PRO A 161 -41.21 -4.74 29.41
CA PRO A 161 -40.46 -4.70 28.16
C PRO A 161 -39.24 -5.60 28.26
N LEU A 162 -39.15 -6.55 27.33
CA LEU A 162 -37.94 -7.33 27.11
C LEU A 162 -36.86 -6.32 26.66
N ASN A 163 -35.74 -6.28 27.38
CA ASN A 163 -34.55 -5.53 26.96
C ASN A 163 -34.06 -5.99 25.59
#